data_AF-A0A2R4CAP6-F1
#
_entry.id   AF-A0A2R4CAP6-F1
#
_cell.length_a   1.000
_cell.length_b   1.000
_cell.length_c   1.000
_cell.angle_alpha   90.00
_cell.angle_beta   90.00
_cell.angle_gamma   90.00
#
_symmetry.space_group_name_H-M   'P 1'
#
loop_
_entity.id
_entity.type
_entity.pdbx_description
1 polymer ?
#
loop_
_entity_poly.entity_id
_entity_poly.type
_entity_poly.pdbx_seq_one_letter_code
_entity_poly.pdbx_strand_id
1 'polypeptide(L)'
;MVEPPYHPPHDADALILAWLRRARESQLGHYEMATMLERRSYWLGVPVIVISGVVGTSVFASIAAEVVAVEAKLAVGALSVLAAILSSLQTFFKFAERAEKHKTFGARYGAIRRELEAMHASGTAAQEPNYINVLRDKLDRLGQEAPAVSSAIHAHVLKVLRADTTPVAG
;
A
#
# COMPACT_ATOMS: atom_id res chain seq x y z
N MET A 1 18.58 18.77 2.83
CA MET A 1 18.87 17.43 3.38
C MET A 1 20.23 17.05 2.82
N VAL A 2 21.25 16.94 3.67
CA VAL A 2 22.54 16.37 3.25
C VAL A 2 22.33 14.85 3.27
N GLU A 3 22.39 14.20 2.11
CA GLU A 3 22.37 12.74 2.08
C GLU A 3 23.58 12.22 2.88
N PRO A 4 23.39 11.22 3.76
CA PRO A 4 24.54 10.58 4.39
C PRO A 4 25.48 10.04 3.30
N PRO A 5 26.80 10.04 3.53
CA PRO A 5 27.76 9.59 2.53
C PRO A 5 27.40 8.17 2.07
N TYR A 6 27.20 8.01 0.76
CA TYR A 6 26.94 6.71 0.16
C TYR A 6 28.25 5.95 0.06
N HIS A 7 28.34 4.86 0.81
CA HIS A 7 29.45 3.93 0.72
C HIS A 7 28.99 2.73 -0.11
N PRO A 8 29.48 2.56 -1.36
CA PRO A 8 29.12 1.41 -2.17
C PRO A 8 29.61 0.12 -1.49
N PRO A 9 28.88 -0.99 -1.63
CA PRO A 9 29.34 -2.29 -1.13
C PRO A 9 30.71 -2.66 -1.71
N HIS A 10 31.60 -3.21 -0.87
CA HIS A 10 32.97 -3.58 -1.26
C HIS A 10 33.13 -5.09 -1.54
N ASP A 11 32.17 -5.91 -1.12
CA ASP A 11 32.12 -7.36 -1.33
C ASP A 11 30.68 -7.88 -1.51
N ALA A 12 30.54 -9.18 -1.78
CA ALA A 12 29.26 -9.83 -2.03
C ALA A 12 28.33 -9.82 -0.82
N ASP A 13 28.86 -9.99 0.39
CA ASP A 13 28.06 -10.01 1.62
C ASP A 13 27.51 -8.62 1.93
N ALA A 14 28.34 -7.58 1.81
CA ALA A 14 27.93 -6.19 1.94
C ALA A 14 26.87 -5.83 0.88
N LEU A 15 26.99 -6.36 -0.34
CA LEU A 15 26.03 -6.13 -1.41
C LEU A 15 24.66 -6.75 -1.07
N ILE A 16 24.64 -7.99 -0.60
CA ILE A 16 23.40 -8.68 -0.18
C ILE A 16 22.75 -7.95 0.99
N LEU A 17 23.52 -7.53 1.99
CA LEU A 17 23.00 -6.77 3.13
C LEU A 17 22.39 -5.43 2.68
N ALA A 18 23.02 -4.75 1.72
CA ALA A 18 22.48 -3.53 1.13
C ALA A 18 21.16 -3.78 0.39
N TRP A 19 21.08 -4.86 -0.39
CA TRP A 19 19.85 -5.24 -1.10
C TRP A 19 18.74 -5.72 -0.16
N LEU A 20 19.08 -6.47 0.89
CA LEU A 20 18.16 -6.93 1.91
C LEU A 20 17.52 -5.74 2.62
N ARG A 21 18.33 -4.74 3.00
CA ARG A 21 17.86 -3.49 3.60
C ARG A 21 16.87 -2.77 2.68
N ARG A 22 17.24 -2.57 1.41
CA ARG A 22 16.39 -1.91 0.42
C ARG A 22 15.10 -2.70 0.14
N ALA A 23 15.18 -4.03 0.05
CA ALA A 23 14.02 -4.89 -0.13
C ALA A 23 13.06 -4.81 1.07
N ARG A 24 13.59 -4.77 2.30
CA ARG A 24 12.79 -4.59 3.53
C ARG A 24 12.12 -3.22 3.58
N GLU A 25 12.85 -2.16 3.24
CA GLU A 25 12.33 -0.80 3.13
C GLU A 25 11.19 -0.71 2.11
N SER A 26 11.39 -1.25 0.91
CA SER A 26 10.37 -1.30 -0.14
C SER A 26 9.16 -2.13 0.28
N GLN A 27 9.37 -3.32 0.85
CA GLN A 27 8.31 -4.20 1.36
C GLN A 27 7.39 -3.44 2.32
N LEU A 28 7.95 -2.80 3.35
CA LEU A 28 7.18 -2.08 4.35
C LEU A 28 6.50 -0.84 3.77
N GLY A 29 7.20 -0.08 2.90
CA GLY A 29 6.61 1.07 2.20
C GLY A 29 5.38 0.70 1.39
N HIS A 30 5.42 -0.44 0.71
CA HIS A 30 4.27 -0.95 -0.04
C HIS A 30 3.12 -1.38 0.89
N TYR A 31 3.36 -2.09 1.98
CA TYR A 31 2.29 -2.46 2.92
C TYR A 31 1.65 -1.26 3.62
N GLU A 32 2.44 -0.24 3.96
CA GLU A 32 1.92 0.99 4.58
C GLU A 32 1.07 1.79 3.58
N MET A 33 1.51 1.91 2.32
CA MET A 33 0.71 2.48 1.25
C MET A 33 -0.61 1.73 1.04
N ALA A 34 -0.58 0.40 1.07
CA ALA A 34 -1.78 -0.41 0.94
C ALA A 34 -2.77 -0.12 2.06
N THR A 35 -2.32 -0.14 3.31
CA THR A 35 -3.15 0.13 4.50
C THR A 35 -3.80 1.52 4.44
N MET A 36 -3.03 2.55 4.06
CA MET A 36 -3.54 3.90 3.88
C MET A 36 -4.63 3.97 2.80
N LEU A 37 -4.42 3.31 1.66
CA LEU A 37 -5.36 3.29 0.55
C LEU A 37 -6.63 2.51 0.89
N GLU A 38 -6.54 1.39 1.60
CA GLU A 38 -7.71 0.65 2.11
C GLU A 38 -8.58 1.51 3.01
N ARG A 39 -7.96 2.22 3.96
CA ARG A 39 -8.68 3.13 4.85
C ARG A 39 -9.43 4.21 4.07
N ARG A 40 -8.82 4.77 3.02
CA ARG A 40 -9.48 5.74 2.13
C ARG A 40 -10.60 5.11 1.31
N SER A 41 -10.44 3.86 0.88
CA SER A 41 -11.49 3.11 0.20
C SER A 41 -12.72 2.94 1.09
N TYR A 42 -12.53 2.54 2.36
CA TYR A 42 -13.64 2.39 3.31
C TYR A 42 -14.29 3.72 3.66
N TRP A 43 -13.51 4.79 3.77
CA TRP A 43 -14.03 6.13 4.07
C TRP A 43 -15.00 6.65 3.00
N LEU A 44 -14.85 6.25 1.74
CA LEU A 44 -15.82 6.54 0.68
C LEU A 44 -16.91 5.47 0.56
N GLY A 45 -16.53 4.19 0.57
CA GLY A 45 -17.45 3.09 0.30
C GLY A 45 -18.52 2.90 1.36
N VAL A 46 -18.18 3.04 2.64
CA VAL A 46 -19.15 2.85 3.74
C VAL A 46 -20.26 3.92 3.68
N PRO A 47 -19.98 5.23 3.56
CA PRO A 47 -21.02 6.23 3.33
C PRO A 47 -21.89 5.95 2.10
N VAL A 48 -21.31 5.55 0.97
CA VAL A 48 -22.06 5.21 -0.24
C VAL A 48 -23.06 4.09 0.04
N ILE A 49 -22.62 3.01 0.68
CA ILE A 49 -23.48 1.87 1.03
C ILE A 49 -24.62 2.31 1.95
N VAL A 50 -24.32 3.04 3.02
CA VAL A 50 -25.32 3.49 4.01
C VAL A 50 -26.34 4.42 3.37
N ILE A 51 -25.88 5.46 2.65
CA ILE A 51 -26.78 6.43 2.00
C ILE A 51 -27.65 5.73 0.95
N SER A 52 -27.06 4.84 0.14
CA SER A 52 -27.81 4.12 -0.89
C SER A 52 -28.86 3.19 -0.27
N GLY A 53 -28.55 2.54 0.86
CA GLY A 53 -29.52 1.76 1.62
C GLY A 53 -30.68 2.62 2.14
N VAL A 54 -30.38 3.77 2.76
CA VAL A 54 -31.41 4.72 3.25
C VAL A 54 -32.28 5.23 2.10
N VAL A 55 -31.67 5.66 0.99
CA VAL A 55 -32.39 6.11 -0.21
C VAL A 55 -33.27 4.99 -0.76
N GLY A 56 -32.71 3.79 -0.96
CA GLY A 56 -33.46 2.64 -1.46
C GLY A 56 -34.65 2.28 -0.59
N THR A 57 -34.45 2.15 0.73
CA THR A 57 -35.52 1.88 1.69
C THR A 57 -36.57 2.99 1.68
N SER A 58 -36.17 4.26 1.61
CA SER A 58 -37.10 5.39 1.57
C SER A 58 -37.95 5.39 0.30
N VAL A 59 -37.34 5.08 -0.85
CA VAL A 59 -38.06 4.92 -2.12
C VAL A 59 -39.07 3.77 -2.03
N PHE A 60 -38.68 2.61 -1.51
CA PHE A 60 -39.62 1.49 -1.33
C PHE A 60 -40.76 1.83 -0.36
N ALA A 61 -40.46 2.46 0.78
CA ALA A 61 -41.48 2.91 1.73
C ALA A 61 -42.46 3.91 1.09
N SER A 62 -41.98 4.77 0.20
CA SER A 62 -42.83 5.75 -0.50
C SER A 62 -43.87 5.11 -1.43
N ILE A 63 -43.63 3.88 -1.93
CA ILE A 63 -44.59 3.16 -2.78
C ILE A 63 -45.82 2.74 -1.98
N ALA A 64 -45.65 2.39 -0.71
CA ALA A 64 -46.75 1.98 0.17
C ALA A 64 -47.46 3.16 0.86
N ALA A 65 -46.93 4.38 0.72
CA ALA A 65 -47.45 5.56 1.39
C ALA A 65 -48.49 6.28 0.52
N GLU A 66 -49.63 6.65 1.11
CA GLU A 66 -50.64 7.46 0.43
C GLU A 66 -50.17 8.91 0.19
N VAL A 67 -49.43 9.48 1.15
CA VAL A 67 -48.88 10.84 1.08
C VAL A 67 -47.44 10.83 1.62
N VAL A 68 -46.53 11.45 0.87
CA VAL A 68 -45.13 11.65 1.28
C VAL A 68 -44.85 13.14 1.34
N ALA A 69 -44.38 13.60 2.50
CA ALA A 69 -44.01 14.99 2.75
C ALA A 69 -42.96 15.50 1.74
N VAL A 70 -43.08 16.77 1.33
CA VAL A 70 -42.18 17.37 0.33
C VAL A 70 -40.74 17.40 0.84
N GLU A 71 -40.57 17.67 2.13
CA GLU A 71 -39.29 17.68 2.84
C GLU A 71 -38.61 16.32 2.75
N ALA A 72 -39.36 15.22 2.89
CA ALA A 72 -38.84 13.87 2.75
C ALA A 72 -38.38 13.58 1.32
N LYS A 73 -39.15 14.01 0.31
CA LYS A 73 -38.77 13.87 -1.11
C LYS A 73 -37.48 14.64 -1.43
N LEU A 74 -37.37 15.88 -0.93
CA LEU A 74 -36.18 16.71 -1.12
C LEU A 74 -34.95 16.10 -0.42
N ALA A 75 -35.12 15.58 0.79
CA ALA A 75 -34.04 14.90 1.52
C ALA A 75 -33.54 13.65 0.77
N VAL A 76 -34.44 12.79 0.30
CA VAL A 76 -34.09 11.59 -0.50
C VAL A 76 -33.39 11.99 -1.80
N GLY A 77 -33.87 13.03 -2.49
CA GLY A 77 -33.23 13.55 -3.69
C GLY A 77 -31.80 14.04 -3.43
N ALA A 78 -31.59 14.82 -2.38
CA ALA A 78 -30.26 15.31 -2.00
C ALA A 78 -29.29 14.17 -1.64
N LEU A 79 -29.77 13.19 -0.85
CA LEU A 79 -28.99 12.00 -0.51
C LEU A 79 -28.65 11.16 -1.75
N SER A 80 -29.55 11.07 -2.72
CA SER A 80 -29.30 10.34 -3.97
C SER A 80 -28.16 10.99 -4.77
N VAL A 81 -28.17 12.32 -4.90
CA VAL A 81 -27.09 13.07 -5.57
C VAL A 81 -25.76 12.88 -4.83
N LEU A 82 -25.78 12.95 -3.50
CA LEU A 82 -24.57 12.76 -2.69
C LEU A 82 -24.00 11.33 -2.86
N ALA A 83 -24.85 10.30 -2.82
CA ALA A 83 -24.43 8.92 -3.05
C ALA A 83 -23.80 8.74 -4.43
N ALA A 84 -24.39 9.34 -5.47
CA ALA A 84 -23.86 9.29 -6.83
C ALA A 84 -22.46 9.92 -6.91
N ILE A 85 -22.27 11.13 -6.34
CA ILE A 85 -20.97 11.81 -6.33
C ILE A 85 -19.91 10.97 -5.60
N LEU A 86 -20.23 10.49 -4.39
CA LEU A 86 -19.28 9.68 -3.60
C LEU A 86 -18.93 8.37 -4.31
N SER A 87 -19.89 7.71 -4.96
CA SER A 87 -19.67 6.50 -5.75
C SER A 87 -18.79 6.77 -6.98
N SER A 88 -19.00 7.89 -7.67
CA SER A 88 -18.13 8.32 -8.78
C SER A 88 -16.70 8.59 -8.31
N LEU A 89 -16.52 9.26 -7.16
CA LEU A 89 -15.20 9.49 -6.57
C LEU A 89 -14.51 8.18 -6.18
N GLN A 90 -15.24 7.24 -5.57
CA GLN A 90 -14.72 5.91 -5.23
C GLN A 90 -14.22 5.18 -6.49
N THR A 91 -15.01 5.21 -7.57
CA THR A 91 -14.68 4.56 -8.84
C THR A 91 -13.49 5.25 -9.53
N PHE A 92 -13.42 6.58 -9.47
CA PHE A 92 -12.34 7.36 -10.08
C PHE A 92 -11.00 7.15 -9.36
N PHE A 93 -10.98 7.20 -8.03
CA PHE A 93 -9.73 7.10 -7.26
C PHE A 93 -9.14 5.70 -7.17
N LYS A 94 -9.97 4.65 -7.36
CA LYS A 94 -9.55 3.24 -7.40
C LYS A 94 -8.71 2.83 -6.18
N PHE A 95 -9.07 3.30 -4.99
CA PHE A 95 -8.26 3.10 -3.79
C PHE A 95 -8.06 1.61 -3.46
N ALA A 96 -9.10 0.78 -3.52
CA ALA A 96 -8.99 -0.67 -3.30
C ALA A 96 -8.04 -1.36 -4.30
N GLU A 97 -8.18 -1.08 -5.60
CA GLU A 97 -7.31 -1.66 -6.64
C GLU A 97 -5.84 -1.27 -6.42
N ARG A 98 -5.60 0.02 -6.12
CA ARG A 98 -4.25 0.52 -5.84
C ARG A 98 -3.67 -0.11 -4.57
N ALA A 99 -4.48 -0.28 -3.52
CA ALA A 99 -4.05 -0.95 -2.31
C ALA A 99 -3.61 -2.40 -2.60
N GLU A 100 -4.40 -3.15 -3.39
CA GLU A 100 -4.08 -4.53 -3.75
C GLU A 100 -2.80 -4.63 -4.58
N LYS A 101 -2.58 -3.69 -5.50
CA LYS A 101 -1.30 -3.56 -6.22
C LYS A 101 -0.14 -3.36 -5.24
N HIS A 102 -0.27 -2.44 -4.27
CA HIS A 102 0.76 -2.25 -3.27
C HIS A 102 0.99 -3.51 -2.42
N LYS A 103 -0.05 -4.22 -1.96
CA LYS A 103 0.13 -5.51 -1.24
C LYS A 103 0.88 -6.54 -2.06
N THR A 104 0.55 -6.66 -3.34
CA THR A 104 1.22 -7.56 -4.28
C THR A 104 2.71 -7.24 -4.35
N PHE A 105 3.10 -5.98 -4.51
CA PHE A 105 4.51 -5.59 -4.51
C PHE A 105 5.18 -5.78 -3.14
N GLY A 106 4.47 -5.49 -2.04
CA GLY A 106 4.95 -5.80 -0.69
C GLY A 106 5.31 -7.27 -0.53
N ALA A 107 4.43 -8.18 -0.98
CA ALA A 107 4.67 -9.63 -0.95
C ALA A 107 5.84 -10.05 -1.85
N ARG A 108 5.95 -9.48 -3.06
CA ARG A 108 7.04 -9.75 -4.01
C ARG A 108 8.40 -9.31 -3.44
N TYR A 109 8.50 -8.11 -2.87
CA TYR A 109 9.71 -7.67 -2.17
C TYR A 109 10.02 -8.56 -0.96
N GLY A 110 9.00 -8.99 -0.21
CA GLY A 110 9.18 -9.92 0.90
C GLY A 110 9.65 -11.32 0.49
N ALA A 111 9.30 -11.79 -0.71
CA ALA A 111 9.84 -13.03 -1.26
C ALA A 111 11.34 -12.89 -1.57
N ILE A 112 11.75 -11.84 -2.29
CA ILE A 112 13.16 -11.59 -2.57
C ILE A 112 13.97 -11.36 -1.29
N ARG A 113 13.43 -10.63 -0.30
CA ARG A 113 14.08 -10.45 1.01
C ARG A 113 14.43 -11.79 1.65
N ARG A 114 13.50 -12.77 1.64
CA ARG A 114 13.74 -14.11 2.20
C ARG A 114 14.77 -14.91 1.40
N GLU A 115 14.81 -14.76 0.08
CA GLU A 115 15.88 -15.35 -0.76
C GLU A 115 17.25 -14.76 -0.39
N LEU A 116 17.34 -13.44 -0.22
CA LEU A 116 18.56 -12.74 0.22
C LEU A 116 18.99 -13.16 1.63
N GLU A 117 18.03 -13.30 2.56
CA GLU A 117 18.27 -13.79 3.93
C GLU A 117 18.85 -15.21 3.92
N ALA A 118 18.29 -16.11 3.10
CA ALA A 118 18.77 -17.48 2.97
C ALA A 118 20.21 -17.52 2.43
N MET A 119 20.51 -16.73 1.39
CA MET A 119 21.85 -16.62 0.81
C MET A 119 22.86 -16.04 1.80
N HIS A 120 22.46 -15.02 2.56
CA HIS A 120 23.33 -14.44 3.59
C HIS A 120 23.61 -15.44 4.71
N ALA A 121 22.58 -16.15 5.18
CA ALA A 121 22.71 -17.15 6.24
C ALA A 121 23.54 -18.37 5.83
N SER A 122 23.52 -18.76 4.55
CA SER A 122 24.34 -19.87 4.02
C SER A 122 25.78 -19.49 3.74
N GLY A 123 26.12 -18.19 3.68
CA GLY A 123 27.46 -17.71 3.30
C GLY A 123 27.86 -18.04 1.86
N THR A 124 26.89 -18.36 1.00
CA THR A 124 27.15 -18.79 -0.40
C THR A 124 27.23 -17.62 -1.39
N ALA A 125 27.03 -16.39 -0.90
CA ALA A 125 27.11 -15.15 -1.67
C ALA A 125 28.30 -15.08 -2.63
N ALA A 126 29.51 -15.28 -2.10
CA ALA A 126 30.75 -15.20 -2.86
C ALA A 126 30.96 -16.41 -3.80
N GLN A 127 30.26 -17.52 -3.57
CA GLN A 127 30.44 -18.78 -4.28
C GLN A 127 29.50 -18.91 -5.49
N GLU A 128 28.44 -18.10 -5.56
CA GLU A 128 27.41 -18.18 -6.60
C GLU A 128 27.18 -16.85 -7.37
N PRO A 129 28.15 -16.38 -8.18
CA PRO A 129 28.03 -15.11 -8.92
C PRO A 129 26.81 -15.05 -9.86
N ASN A 130 26.43 -16.20 -10.44
CA ASN A 130 25.26 -16.30 -11.30
C ASN A 130 23.96 -16.04 -10.53
N TYR A 131 23.87 -16.49 -9.27
CA TYR A 131 22.67 -16.32 -8.47
C TYR A 131 22.51 -14.86 -7.98
N ILE A 132 23.62 -14.16 -7.72
CA ILE A 132 23.62 -12.70 -7.49
C ILE A 132 23.05 -11.94 -8.70
N ASN A 133 23.47 -12.29 -9.93
CA ASN A 133 22.94 -11.66 -11.13
C ASN A 133 21.42 -11.90 -11.29
N VAL A 134 20.95 -13.11 -10.99
CA VAL A 134 19.51 -13.42 -11.00
C VAL A 134 18.74 -12.57 -9.97
N LEU A 135 19.27 -12.41 -8.76
CA LEU A 135 18.63 -11.59 -7.72
C LEU A 135 18.62 -10.10 -8.09
N ARG A 136 19.71 -9.60 -8.70
CA ARG A 136 19.76 -8.24 -9.26
C ARG A 136 18.64 -8.05 -10.27
N ASP A 137 18.55 -8.93 -11.26
CA ASP A 137 17.57 -8.82 -12.34
C ASP A 137 16.14 -8.90 -11.78
N LYS A 138 15.88 -9.74 -10.77
CA LYS A 138 14.59 -9.78 -10.07
C LYS A 138 14.28 -8.45 -9.35
N LEU A 139 15.25 -7.89 -8.62
CA LEU A 139 15.08 -6.61 -7.92
C LEU A 139 14.85 -5.45 -8.89
N ASP A 140 15.60 -5.39 -9.99
CA ASP A 140 15.47 -4.36 -11.01
C ASP A 140 14.09 -4.44 -11.68
N ARG A 141 13.61 -5.64 -12.00
CA ARG A 141 12.24 -5.84 -12.51
C ARG A 141 11.18 -5.38 -11.52
N LEU A 142 11.33 -5.71 -10.23
CA LEU A 142 10.40 -5.20 -9.20
C LEU A 142 10.43 -3.68 -9.13
N GLY A 143 11.62 -3.07 -9.17
CA GLY A 143 11.77 -1.61 -9.14
C GLY A 143 11.10 -0.91 -10.32
N GLN A 144 11.18 -1.51 -11.52
CA GLN A 144 10.58 -0.97 -12.74
C GLN A 144 9.05 -1.10 -12.76
N GLU A 145 8.51 -2.21 -12.25
CA GLU A 145 7.07 -2.49 -12.28
C GLU A 145 6.32 -1.88 -11.09
N ALA A 146 7.01 -1.59 -9.98
CA ALA A 146 6.39 -1.16 -8.73
C ALA A 146 5.71 0.21 -8.87
N PRO A 147 4.49 0.38 -8.33
CA PRO A 147 3.88 1.70 -8.21
C PRO A 147 4.67 2.55 -7.21
N ALA A 148 4.75 3.85 -7.47
CA ALA A 148 5.44 4.79 -6.60
C ALA A 148 4.84 4.80 -5.17
N VAL A 149 5.70 4.71 -4.17
CA VAL A 149 5.36 4.92 -2.76
C VAL A 149 5.48 6.42 -2.46
N SER A 150 4.52 6.97 -1.70
CA SER A 150 4.57 8.40 -1.34
C SER A 150 5.80 8.72 -0.47
N SER A 151 6.39 9.90 -0.66
CA SER A 151 7.57 10.33 0.09
C SER A 151 7.33 10.39 1.60
N ALA A 152 6.12 10.77 2.02
CA ALA A 152 5.71 10.77 3.43
C ALA A 152 5.73 9.36 4.04
N ILE A 153 5.22 8.36 3.32
CA ILE A 153 5.26 6.96 3.78
C ILE A 153 6.68 6.41 3.75
N HIS A 154 7.45 6.71 2.70
CA HIS A 154 8.84 6.31 2.64
C HIS A 154 9.64 6.87 3.84
N ALA A 155 9.49 8.17 4.14
CA ALA A 155 10.12 8.80 5.29
C ALA A 155 9.67 8.19 6.63
N HIS A 156 8.37 7.88 6.76
CA HIS A 156 7.83 7.20 7.94
C HIS A 156 8.47 5.83 8.15
N VAL A 157 8.51 4.99 7.10
CA VAL A 157 9.09 3.65 7.15
C VAL A 157 10.58 3.70 7.48
N LEU A 158 11.35 4.61 6.88
CA LEU A 158 12.76 4.79 7.22
C LEU A 158 12.96 5.19 8.69
N LYS A 159 12.06 6.02 9.25
CA LYS A 159 12.11 6.39 10.67
C LYS A 159 11.85 5.18 11.56
N VAL A 160 10.85 4.36 11.25
CA VAL A 160 10.52 3.14 12.01
C VAL A 160 11.68 2.15 11.97
N LEU A 161 12.23 1.88 10.78
CA LEU A 161 13.34 0.94 10.62
C LEU A 161 14.61 1.38 11.35
N ARG A 162 14.89 2.68 11.44
CA ARG A 162 16.02 3.21 12.21
C ARG A 162 15.83 3.01 13.71
N ALA A 163 14.61 3.17 14.21
CA ALA A 163 14.28 2.97 15.62
C ALA A 163 14.40 1.49 16.04
N ASP A 164 14.07 0.54 15.15
CA ASP A 164 14.26 -0.89 15.41
C ASP A 164 15.74 -1.31 15.50
N THR A 165 16.66 -0.52 14.92
CA THR A 165 18.10 -0.84 14.88
C THR A 165 18.93 -0.23 16.01
N THR A 166 18.35 0.61 16.88
CA THR A 166 19.07 1.08 18.08
C THR A 166 19.18 -0.05 19.09
N PRO A 167 20.40 -0.42 19.56
CA PRO A 167 20.54 -1.43 20.60
C PRO A 167 19.81 -0.98 21.86
N VAL A 168 19.01 -1.85 22.46
CA VAL A 168 18.57 -1.66 23.84
C VAL A 168 19.86 -1.67 24.68
N ALA A 169 20.27 -0.51 25.19
CA ALA A 169 21.41 -0.43 26.09
C ALA A 169 21.10 -1.32 27.31
N GLY A 170 21.81 -2.45 27.39
CA GLY A 170 21.75 -3.43 28.46
C GLY A 170 23.17 -3.82 28.84
#